data_AF-A0A928A4T8-F1
#
_entry.id   AF-A0A928A4T8-F1
#
_cell.length_a   1.000
_cell.length_b   1.000
_cell.length_c   1.000
_cell.angle_alpha   90.00
_cell.angle_beta   90.00
_cell.angle_gamma   90.00
#
_symmetry.space_group_name_H-M   'P 1'
#
loop_
_entity.id
_entity.type
_entity.pdbx_description
1 polymer ?
#
loop_
_entity_poly.entity_id
_entity_poly.type
_entity_poly.pdbx_seq_one_letter_code
_entity_poly.pdbx_strand_id
1 'polypeptide(L)'
;MQKKVISLVILCVLILSAGFYYYIRQPKNIFDEIYQETKRTYQSNNILGQIEDFEIAEWWPTDDPNISQTPFGTYNSEKLTDDYYYDVSIDFNFKRKYKTMLISFKKRVHSNTKVWLLSKYNSKTKTINKSIQIILENGDSNNYIEDESKVKSYLQDYGITAADLDSYYNEIVNQKVLTDWCSIYDSKFSPEDYGNVTVKTQWENW
;
A
#
# COMPACT_ATOMS: atom_id res chain seq x y z
N MET A 1 4.05 35.68 -43.36
CA MET A 1 4.49 34.27 -43.25
C MET A 1 5.14 33.98 -41.89
N GLN A 2 6.14 34.77 -41.46
CA GLN A 2 6.83 34.60 -40.16
C GLN A 2 5.91 34.57 -38.92
N LYS A 3 4.92 35.47 -38.80
CA LYS A 3 3.97 35.46 -37.66
C LYS A 3 3.15 34.16 -37.53
N LYS A 4 2.79 33.54 -38.67
CA LYS A 4 2.07 32.25 -38.70
C LYS A 4 2.98 31.09 -38.27
N VAL A 5 4.25 31.11 -38.69
CA VAL A 5 5.27 30.14 -38.26
C VAL A 5 5.56 30.27 -36.76
N ILE A 6 5.74 31.50 -36.25
CA ILE A 6 5.93 31.75 -34.81
C ILE A 6 4.73 31.25 -33.99
N SER A 7 3.51 31.55 -34.44
CA SER A 7 2.29 31.07 -33.78
C SER A 7 2.19 29.55 -33.75
N LEU A 8 2.57 28.86 -34.83
CA LEU A 8 2.57 27.40 -34.89
C LEU A 8 3.61 26.79 -33.95
N VAL A 9 4.82 27.37 -33.91
CA VAL A 9 5.89 26.93 -33.00
C VAL A 9 5.46 27.09 -31.53
N ILE A 10 4.84 28.22 -31.16
CA ILE A 10 4.33 28.43 -29.80
C ILE A 10 3.28 27.38 -29.44
N LEU A 11 2.35 27.07 -30.35
CA LEU A 11 1.34 26.04 -30.12
C LEU A 11 1.97 24.65 -29.93
N CYS A 12 2.96 24.28 -30.75
CA CYS A 12 3.69 23.02 -30.60
C CYS A 12 4.40 22.94 -29.23
N VAL A 13 5.06 24.01 -28.79
CA VAL A 13 5.72 24.06 -27.48
C VAL A 13 4.72 23.91 -26.34
N LEU A 14 3.56 24.55 -26.42
CA LEU A 14 2.50 24.42 -25.41
C LEU A 14 1.96 22.98 -25.35
N ILE A 15 1.70 22.36 -26.50
CA ILE A 15 1.23 20.96 -26.56
C ILE A 15 2.26 20.01 -25.98
N LEU A 16 3.54 20.15 -26.36
CA LEU A 16 4.62 19.32 -25.81
C LEU A 16 4.80 19.53 -24.31
N SER A 17 4.70 20.77 -23.84
CA SER A 17 4.81 21.09 -22.40
C SER A 17 3.64 20.49 -21.61
N ALA A 18 2.42 20.59 -22.14
CA ALA A 18 1.23 19.99 -21.53
C ALA A 18 1.33 18.46 -21.52
N GLY A 19 1.78 17.85 -22.62
CA GLY A 19 2.00 16.41 -22.73
C GLY A 19 3.06 15.92 -21.74
N PHE A 20 4.18 16.64 -21.63
CA PHE A 20 5.24 16.31 -20.67
C PHE A 20 4.79 16.46 -19.22
N TYR A 21 4.05 17.54 -18.92
CA TYR A 21 3.47 17.76 -17.60
C TYR A 21 2.49 16.64 -17.20
N TYR A 22 1.62 16.24 -18.13
CA TYR A 22 0.69 15.14 -17.92
C TYR A 22 1.42 13.82 -17.74
N TYR A 23 2.40 13.52 -18.60
CA TYR A 23 3.22 12.31 -18.52
C TYR A 23 3.99 12.16 -17.19
N ILE A 24 4.52 13.27 -16.64
CA ILE A 24 5.21 13.26 -15.34
C ILE A 24 4.24 12.94 -14.20
N ARG A 25 2.98 13.36 -14.32
CA ARG A 25 1.96 13.18 -13.26
C ARG A 25 1.20 11.88 -13.37
N GLN A 26 1.25 11.18 -14.50
CA GLN A 26 0.62 9.88 -14.61
C GLN A 26 1.23 8.89 -13.61
N PRO A 27 0.37 8.10 -12.94
CA PRO A 27 0.81 6.95 -12.16
C PRO A 27 1.73 6.04 -12.96
N LYS A 28 2.80 5.58 -12.32
CA LYS A 28 3.80 4.69 -12.95
C LYS A 28 3.67 3.23 -12.51
N ASN A 29 2.89 2.99 -11.47
CA ASN A 29 2.59 1.69 -10.92
C ASN A 29 1.27 1.73 -10.15
N ILE A 30 0.71 0.56 -9.81
CA ILE A 30 -0.59 0.41 -9.14
C ILE A 30 -0.63 1.12 -7.78
N PHE A 31 0.46 1.06 -6.99
CA PHE A 31 0.55 1.73 -5.70
C PHE A 31 0.53 3.26 -5.84
N ASP A 32 1.06 3.78 -6.96
CA ASP A 32 0.99 5.18 -7.30
C ASP A 32 -0.42 5.60 -7.71
N GLU A 33 -1.18 4.74 -8.39
CA GLU A 33 -2.60 4.99 -8.69
C GLU A 33 -3.40 5.13 -7.40
N ILE A 34 -3.34 4.11 -6.53
CA ILE A 34 -4.02 4.11 -5.23
C ILE A 34 -3.63 5.37 -4.44
N TYR A 35 -2.33 5.66 -4.32
CA TYR A 35 -1.85 6.82 -3.56
C TYR A 35 -2.36 8.15 -4.14
N GLN A 36 -2.27 8.33 -5.46
CA GLN A 36 -2.63 9.61 -6.09
C GLN A 36 -4.14 9.83 -6.11
N GLU A 37 -4.92 8.81 -6.42
CA GLU A 37 -6.37 8.88 -6.49
C GLU A 37 -6.97 9.06 -5.10
N THR A 38 -6.57 8.26 -4.10
CA THR A 38 -7.02 8.45 -2.71
C THR A 38 -6.66 9.84 -2.22
N LYS A 39 -5.46 10.34 -2.51
CA LYS A 39 -5.08 11.73 -2.18
C LYS A 39 -5.98 12.78 -2.83
N ARG A 40 -6.52 12.51 -4.02
CA ARG A 40 -7.43 13.42 -4.72
C ARG A 40 -8.82 13.42 -4.11
N THR A 41 -9.27 12.28 -3.59
CA THR A 41 -10.67 12.06 -3.23
C THR A 41 -10.96 12.04 -1.74
N TYR A 42 -9.95 11.88 -0.86
CA TYR A 42 -10.18 11.57 0.56
C TYR A 42 -10.98 12.60 1.36
N GLN A 43 -11.04 13.87 0.93
CA GLN A 43 -11.75 14.94 1.63
C GLN A 43 -13.23 15.06 1.24
N SER A 44 -13.68 14.34 0.22
CA SER A 44 -15.04 14.49 -0.32
C SER A 44 -15.74 13.16 -0.51
N ASN A 45 -15.28 12.37 -1.49
CA ASN A 45 -15.82 11.06 -1.81
C ASN A 45 -14.67 10.07 -1.93
N ASN A 46 -14.13 9.67 -0.78
CA ASN A 46 -12.93 8.84 -0.72
C ASN A 46 -13.13 7.55 -1.54
N ILE A 47 -12.32 7.38 -2.59
CA ILE A 47 -12.41 6.28 -3.55
C ILE A 47 -12.39 4.90 -2.86
N LEU A 48 -11.64 4.77 -1.76
CA LEU A 48 -11.55 3.49 -1.03
C LEU A 48 -12.89 3.08 -0.39
N GLY A 49 -13.82 4.02 -0.18
CA GLY A 49 -15.14 3.73 0.36
C GLY A 49 -16.08 3.07 -0.65
N GLN A 50 -15.62 2.85 -1.88
CA GLN A 50 -16.33 2.07 -2.89
C GLN A 50 -16.01 0.58 -2.80
N ILE A 51 -15.01 0.18 -2.00
CA ILE A 51 -14.70 -1.22 -1.74
C ILE A 51 -15.71 -1.73 -0.71
N GLU A 52 -16.50 -2.75 -1.08
CA GLU A 52 -17.67 -3.23 -0.31
C GLU A 52 -17.35 -3.57 1.15
N ASP A 53 -16.25 -4.27 1.41
CA ASP A 53 -15.86 -4.72 2.75
C ASP A 53 -14.79 -3.84 3.41
N PHE A 54 -14.58 -2.60 2.92
CA PHE A 54 -13.56 -1.70 3.44
C PHE A 54 -14.18 -0.52 4.18
N GLU A 55 -13.85 -0.41 5.46
CA GLU A 55 -14.31 0.67 6.31
C GLU A 55 -13.24 1.74 6.42
N ILE A 56 -13.61 2.95 6.01
CA ILE A 56 -12.80 4.14 6.20
C ILE A 56 -13.04 4.65 7.63
N ALA A 57 -11.99 4.82 8.42
CA ALA A 57 -12.10 5.14 9.84
C ALA A 57 -12.71 6.53 10.08
N GLU A 58 -13.89 6.63 10.71
CA GLU A 58 -14.64 7.91 10.85
C GLU A 58 -13.86 9.10 11.43
N TRP A 59 -12.81 8.84 12.23
CA TRP A 59 -12.04 9.86 12.95
C TRP A 59 -10.60 9.94 12.44
N TRP A 60 -10.35 10.90 11.54
CA TRP A 60 -9.03 11.50 11.30
C TRP A 60 -9.14 13.01 11.47
N PRO A 61 -8.11 13.73 11.97
CA PRO A 61 -6.77 13.29 12.37
C PRO A 61 -6.72 12.43 13.66
N THR A 62 -5.70 11.58 13.82
CA THR A 62 -5.38 10.84 15.06
C THR A 62 -4.14 11.40 15.76
N ASP A 63 -3.83 10.99 16.99
CA ASP A 63 -2.63 11.44 17.72
C ASP A 63 -1.32 10.80 17.23
N ASP A 64 -1.38 9.74 16.41
CA ASP A 64 -0.18 9.09 15.87
C ASP A 64 0.42 9.97 14.76
N PRO A 65 1.60 10.59 14.95
CA PRO A 65 2.19 11.52 13.99
C PRO A 65 2.43 10.92 12.59
N ASN A 66 2.46 9.60 12.45
CA ASN A 66 2.62 8.89 11.17
C ASN A 66 1.35 8.87 10.31
N ILE A 67 0.17 8.80 10.94
CA ILE A 67 -1.16 8.70 10.29
C ILE A 67 -2.11 9.85 10.68
N SER A 68 -1.66 10.74 11.57
CA SER A 68 -2.40 11.80 12.25
C SER A 68 -3.11 12.80 11.35
N GLN A 69 -3.03 12.76 10.03
CA GLN A 69 -3.58 13.85 9.19
C GLN A 69 -4.12 13.32 7.85
N THR A 70 -4.43 12.03 7.78
CA THR A 70 -4.74 11.34 6.52
C THR A 70 -5.73 10.21 6.78
N PRO A 71 -6.52 9.82 5.76
CA PRO A 71 -7.44 8.71 5.90
C PRO A 71 -6.65 7.42 6.14
N PHE A 72 -7.23 6.56 6.93
CA PHE A 72 -6.87 5.17 7.04
C PHE A 72 -8.16 4.34 7.05
N GLY A 73 -8.05 3.08 6.69
CA GLY A 73 -9.18 2.18 6.70
C GLY A 73 -8.75 0.74 6.80
N THR A 74 -9.70 -0.11 7.16
CA THR A 74 -9.50 -1.53 7.42
C THR A 74 -10.56 -2.35 6.73
N TYR A 75 -10.18 -3.51 6.22
CA TYR A 75 -11.17 -4.50 5.80
C TYR A 75 -11.90 -5.07 7.00
N ASN A 76 -13.19 -5.37 6.83
CA ASN A 76 -13.94 -6.15 7.79
C ASN A 76 -13.37 -7.58 7.84
N SER A 77 -12.82 -7.96 8.99
CA SER A 77 -12.17 -9.27 9.18
C SER A 77 -13.13 -10.45 8.98
N GLU A 78 -14.43 -10.28 9.23
CA GLU A 78 -15.45 -11.34 9.03
C GLU A 78 -15.68 -11.68 7.55
N LYS A 79 -15.17 -10.85 6.64
CA LYS A 79 -15.33 -10.97 5.18
C LYS A 79 -14.04 -11.43 4.49
N LEU A 80 -12.98 -11.67 5.26
CA LEU A 80 -11.73 -12.21 4.73
C LEU A 80 -11.87 -13.72 4.48
N THR A 81 -11.12 -14.24 3.52
CA THR A 81 -11.20 -15.64 3.05
C THR A 81 -10.66 -16.67 4.04
N ASP A 82 -9.95 -16.23 5.08
CA ASP A 82 -9.32 -17.08 6.10
C ASP A 82 -9.40 -16.38 7.47
N ASP A 83 -9.97 -17.10 8.45
CA ASP A 83 -10.19 -16.69 9.84
C ASP A 83 -8.89 -16.34 10.60
N TYR A 84 -7.72 -16.63 10.03
CA TYR A 84 -6.41 -16.34 10.61
C TYR A 84 -5.81 -14.99 10.16
N TYR A 85 -6.43 -14.26 9.24
CA TYR A 85 -6.00 -12.91 8.88
C TYR A 85 -6.78 -11.84 9.65
N TYR A 86 -6.06 -10.82 10.10
CA TYR A 86 -6.60 -9.73 10.90
C TYR A 86 -6.01 -8.40 10.46
N ASP A 87 -6.73 -7.33 10.76
CA ASP A 87 -6.27 -5.94 10.63
C ASP A 87 -5.66 -5.64 9.25
N VAL A 88 -6.31 -6.10 8.17
CA VAL A 88 -5.89 -5.74 6.81
C VAL A 88 -6.19 -4.25 6.63
N SER A 89 -5.15 -3.41 6.62
CA SER A 89 -5.26 -1.96 6.62
C SER A 89 -4.61 -1.32 5.40
N ILE A 90 -5.12 -0.15 5.01
CA ILE A 90 -4.46 0.76 4.07
C ILE A 90 -4.36 2.14 4.74
N ASP A 91 -3.13 2.56 4.99
CA ASP A 91 -2.81 3.81 5.68
C ASP A 91 -2.01 4.75 4.77
N PHE A 92 -2.29 6.05 4.84
CA PHE A 92 -1.62 7.04 4.00
C PHE A 92 -0.87 8.08 4.81
N ASN A 93 0.17 8.67 4.22
CA ASN A 93 0.79 9.91 4.67
C ASN A 93 1.05 10.81 3.48
N PHE A 94 0.22 11.84 3.30
CA PHE A 94 0.29 12.73 2.14
C PHE A 94 1.27 13.92 2.30
N LYS A 95 1.89 14.07 3.48
CA LYS A 95 2.79 15.21 3.77
C LYS A 95 4.02 15.18 2.88
N ARG A 96 4.51 16.37 2.50
CA ARG A 96 5.61 16.55 1.53
C ARG A 96 6.90 15.80 1.90
N LYS A 97 7.18 15.56 3.19
CA LYS A 97 8.41 14.88 3.62
C LYS A 97 8.36 13.37 3.36
N TYR A 98 7.31 12.68 3.78
CA TYR A 98 7.26 11.21 3.84
C TYR A 98 6.47 10.57 2.69
N LYS A 99 5.38 11.17 2.20
CA LYS A 99 4.61 10.74 1.01
C LYS A 99 4.49 9.20 0.82
N THR A 100 3.99 8.52 1.85
CA THR A 100 3.94 7.05 1.91
C THR A 100 2.52 6.50 1.92
N MET A 101 2.40 5.25 1.52
CA MET A 101 1.24 4.38 1.77
C MET A 101 1.75 3.12 2.46
N LEU A 102 0.99 2.60 3.41
CA LEU A 102 1.25 1.33 4.08
C LEU A 102 0.04 0.43 3.82
N ILE A 103 0.29 -0.75 3.26
CA ILE A 103 -0.67 -1.86 3.28
C ILE A 103 -0.13 -2.83 4.33
N SER A 104 -0.93 -3.18 5.33
CA SER A 104 -0.48 -4.09 6.38
C SER A 104 -1.56 -5.12 6.72
N PHE A 105 -1.14 -6.28 7.22
CA PHE A 105 -2.06 -7.30 7.72
C PHE A 105 -1.34 -8.24 8.68
N LYS A 106 -2.11 -8.84 9.59
CA LYS A 106 -1.58 -9.78 10.58
C LYS A 106 -2.10 -11.18 10.27
N LYS A 107 -1.25 -12.20 10.40
CA LYS A 107 -1.66 -13.60 10.38
C LYS A 107 -1.36 -14.24 11.72
N ARG A 108 -2.34 -14.87 12.37
CA ARG A 108 -2.08 -15.69 13.57
C ARG A 108 -1.43 -17.00 13.13
N VAL A 109 -0.28 -17.31 13.74
CA VAL A 109 0.51 -18.51 13.44
C VAL A 109 0.62 -19.44 14.64
N HIS A 110 0.35 -18.91 15.84
CA HIS A 110 0.22 -19.68 17.07
C HIS A 110 -0.76 -19.02 18.04
N SER A 111 -1.12 -19.70 19.13
CA SER A 111 -2.12 -19.25 20.11
C SER A 111 -1.90 -17.83 20.62
N ASN A 112 -0.64 -17.41 20.83
CA ASN A 112 -0.27 -16.08 21.31
C ASN A 112 0.72 -15.37 20.35
N THR A 113 0.76 -15.76 19.08
CA THR A 113 1.74 -15.22 18.13
C THR A 113 1.14 -14.92 16.78
N LYS A 114 1.41 -13.71 16.30
CA LYS A 114 1.04 -13.24 14.97
C LYS A 114 2.27 -12.79 14.20
N VAL A 115 2.26 -13.04 12.90
CA VAL A 115 3.17 -12.42 11.94
C VAL A 115 2.48 -11.19 11.38
N TRP A 116 3.11 -10.02 11.50
CA TRP A 116 2.63 -8.78 10.91
C TRP A 116 3.43 -8.47 9.66
N LEU A 117 2.77 -8.48 8.51
CA LEU A 117 3.37 -8.13 7.23
C LEU A 117 3.06 -6.67 6.91
N LEU A 118 4.10 -5.90 6.58
CA LEU A 118 4.02 -4.48 6.29
C LEU A 118 4.58 -4.20 4.90
N SER A 119 3.81 -3.48 4.10
CA SER A 119 4.15 -3.13 2.71
C SER A 119 4.14 -1.62 2.55
N LYS A 120 5.31 -1.00 2.75
CA LYS A 120 5.46 0.45 2.75
C LYS A 120 5.89 0.97 1.39
N TYR A 121 4.95 1.60 0.69
CA TYR A 121 5.19 2.29 -0.58
C TYR A 121 5.64 3.74 -0.36
N ASN A 122 6.67 4.17 -1.08
CA ASN A 122 7.15 5.54 -1.14
C ASN A 122 6.90 6.14 -2.53
N SER A 123 5.96 7.08 -2.61
CA SER A 123 5.54 7.68 -3.88
C SER A 123 6.62 8.57 -4.54
N LYS A 124 7.67 8.98 -3.81
CA LYS A 124 8.80 9.73 -4.40
C LYS A 124 9.79 8.82 -5.09
N THR A 125 10.18 7.73 -4.43
CA THR A 125 11.19 6.80 -4.94
C THR A 125 10.58 5.67 -5.79
N LYS A 126 9.24 5.56 -5.81
CA LYS A 126 8.51 4.47 -6.47
C LYS A 126 8.99 3.11 -5.97
N THR A 127 9.18 3.00 -4.65
CA THR A 127 9.68 1.79 -3.99
C THR A 127 8.64 1.26 -3.02
N ILE A 128 8.37 -0.04 -3.07
CA ILE A 128 7.62 -0.75 -2.02
C ILE A 128 8.60 -1.62 -1.23
N ASN A 129 8.63 -1.43 0.09
CA ASN A 129 9.43 -2.24 1.00
C ASN A 129 8.49 -3.18 1.77
N LYS A 130 8.70 -4.49 1.64
CA LYS A 130 8.01 -5.52 2.37
C LYS A 130 8.85 -5.94 3.57
N SER A 131 8.27 -5.88 4.76
CA SER A 131 8.93 -6.25 6.02
C SER A 131 7.99 -7.03 6.92
N ILE A 132 8.56 -7.73 7.88
CA ILE A 132 7.84 -8.55 8.86
C ILE A 132 8.18 -8.09 10.27
N GLN A 133 7.18 -8.16 11.13
CA GLN A 133 7.36 -8.12 12.58
C GLN A 133 6.65 -9.33 13.21
N ILE A 134 7.15 -9.77 14.37
CA ILE A 134 6.43 -10.74 15.21
C ILE A 134 5.72 -9.99 16.32
N ILE A 135 4.44 -10.31 16.50
CA ILE A 135 3.62 -9.82 17.61
C ILE A 135 3.43 -10.99 18.57
N LEU A 136 3.94 -10.83 19.79
CA LEU A 136 3.66 -11.74 20.89
C LEU A 136 2.57 -11.15 21.77
N GLU A 137 1.45 -11.85 21.88
CA GLU A 137 0.32 -11.45 22.70
C GLU A 137 0.57 -11.86 24.15
N ASN A 138 0.48 -10.91 25.07
CA ASN A 138 0.69 -11.12 26.50
C ASN A 138 -0.39 -10.40 27.31
N GLY A 139 -1.54 -11.06 27.47
CA GLY A 139 -2.72 -10.47 28.12
C GLY A 139 -3.18 -9.22 27.38
N ASP A 140 -3.26 -8.10 28.10
CA ASP A 140 -3.68 -6.80 27.55
C ASP A 140 -2.56 -6.04 26.81
N SER A 141 -1.36 -6.63 26.68
CA SER A 141 -0.20 -5.99 26.06
C SER A 141 0.39 -6.82 24.91
N ASN A 142 0.87 -6.14 23.88
CA ASN A 142 1.57 -6.75 22.76
C ASN A 142 3.05 -6.39 22.78
N ASN A 143 3.91 -7.39 22.62
CA ASN A 143 5.34 -7.19 22.38
C ASN A 143 5.65 -7.33 20.90
N TYR A 144 6.33 -6.32 20.35
CA TYR A 144 6.70 -6.27 18.93
C TYR A 144 8.18 -6.59 18.76
N ILE A 145 8.48 -7.51 17.84
CA ILE A 145 9.85 -7.92 17.52
C ILE A 145 10.12 -7.56 16.07
N GLU A 146 11.07 -6.65 15.89
CA GLU A 146 11.49 -6.14 14.58
C GLU A 146 12.93 -6.55 14.23
N ASP A 147 13.71 -7.01 15.21
CA ASP A 147 15.07 -7.49 14.99
C ASP A 147 15.06 -8.71 14.05
N GLU A 148 15.73 -8.60 12.91
CA GLU A 148 15.70 -9.60 11.85
C GLU A 148 16.13 -10.99 12.31
N SER A 149 17.17 -11.08 13.15
CA SER A 149 17.65 -12.38 13.64
C SER A 149 16.62 -13.08 14.52
N LYS A 150 15.92 -12.32 15.37
CA LYS A 150 14.84 -12.83 16.21
C LYS A 150 13.61 -13.17 15.38
N VAL A 151 13.19 -12.29 14.46
CA VAL A 151 12.07 -12.55 13.54
C VAL A 151 12.29 -13.87 12.80
N LYS A 152 13.49 -14.05 12.21
CA LYS A 152 13.84 -15.29 11.50
C LYS A 152 13.79 -16.52 12.41
N SER A 153 14.27 -16.42 13.64
CA SER A 153 14.18 -17.52 14.62
C SER A 153 12.73 -17.92 14.91
N TYR A 154 11.84 -16.94 15.17
CA TYR A 154 10.42 -17.23 15.42
C TYR A 154 9.74 -17.88 14.22
N LEU A 155 10.01 -17.39 13.01
CA LEU A 155 9.45 -18.00 11.80
C LEU A 155 9.90 -19.46 11.65
N GLN A 156 11.17 -19.76 11.93
CA GLN A 156 11.70 -21.12 11.93
C GLN A 156 11.06 -22.02 13.00
N ASP A 157 10.86 -21.51 14.22
CA ASP A 157 10.23 -22.24 15.32
C ASP A 157 8.79 -22.66 14.99
N TYR A 158 8.08 -21.87 14.17
CA TYR A 158 6.72 -22.18 13.70
C TYR A 158 6.69 -22.83 12.31
N GLY A 159 7.85 -23.16 11.73
CA GLY A 159 7.94 -23.80 10.40
C GLY A 159 7.49 -22.92 9.24
N ILE A 160 7.51 -21.60 9.39
CA ILE A 160 7.12 -20.63 8.37
C ILE A 160 8.31 -20.32 7.48
N THR A 161 8.16 -20.57 6.19
CA THR A 161 9.18 -20.37 5.16
C THR A 161 8.99 -19.02 4.43
N ALA A 162 10.01 -18.62 3.65
CA ALA A 162 9.88 -17.48 2.74
C ALA A 162 8.72 -17.66 1.73
N ALA A 163 8.49 -18.90 1.27
CA ALA A 163 7.39 -19.21 0.35
C ALA A 163 6.01 -19.03 1.00
N ASP A 164 5.88 -19.34 2.30
CA ASP A 164 4.64 -19.09 3.03
C ASP A 164 4.37 -17.58 3.14
N LEU A 165 5.41 -16.79 3.40
CA LEU A 165 5.31 -15.33 3.48
C LEU A 165 4.92 -14.71 2.13
N ASP A 166 5.48 -15.22 1.03
CA ASP A 166 5.09 -14.82 -0.32
C ASP A 166 3.64 -15.22 -0.62
N SER A 167 3.20 -16.40 -0.16
CA SER A 167 1.81 -16.84 -0.28
C SER A 167 0.87 -15.94 0.50
N TYR A 168 1.18 -15.60 1.76
CA TYR A 168 0.38 -14.69 2.58
C TYR A 168 0.27 -13.31 1.93
N TYR A 169 1.39 -12.79 1.42
CA TYR A 169 1.41 -11.52 0.70
C TYR A 169 0.55 -11.59 -0.57
N ASN A 170 0.66 -12.67 -1.34
CA ASN A 170 -0.13 -12.83 -2.55
C ASN A 170 -1.63 -12.89 -2.24
N GLU A 171 -2.04 -13.70 -1.26
CA GLU A 171 -3.46 -13.84 -0.88
C GLU A 171 -4.06 -12.49 -0.46
N ILE A 172 -3.39 -11.75 0.42
CA ILE A 172 -3.96 -10.53 0.99
C ILE A 172 -3.70 -9.31 0.12
N VAL A 173 -2.46 -9.09 -0.30
CA VAL A 173 -2.14 -7.87 -1.06
C VAL A 173 -2.59 -8.00 -2.51
N ASN A 174 -2.24 -9.09 -3.20
CA ASN A 174 -2.54 -9.21 -4.63
C ASN A 174 -4.00 -9.60 -4.87
N GLN A 175 -4.42 -10.72 -4.29
CA GLN A 175 -5.70 -11.34 -4.60
C GLN A 175 -6.88 -10.66 -3.89
N LYS A 176 -6.63 -9.95 -2.79
CA LYS A 176 -7.64 -9.10 -2.13
C LYS A 176 -7.43 -7.62 -2.44
N VAL A 177 -6.46 -6.96 -1.80
CA VAL A 177 -6.34 -5.49 -1.80
C VAL A 177 -6.20 -4.88 -3.22
N LEU A 178 -5.30 -5.41 -4.04
CA LEU A 178 -5.07 -4.88 -5.39
C LEU A 178 -6.18 -5.30 -6.37
N THR A 179 -6.79 -6.46 -6.16
CA THR A 179 -7.94 -6.90 -6.96
C THR A 179 -9.16 -6.03 -6.68
N ASP A 180 -9.43 -5.71 -5.41
CA ASP A 180 -10.49 -4.77 -5.02
C ASP A 180 -10.23 -3.38 -5.58
N TRP A 181 -8.96 -2.91 -5.59
CA TRP A 181 -8.62 -1.66 -6.26
C TRP A 181 -9.03 -1.67 -7.74
N CYS A 182 -8.69 -2.73 -8.47
CA CYS A 182 -9.05 -2.87 -9.88
C CYS A 182 -10.56 -3.02 -10.11
N SER A 183 -11.37 -3.38 -9.11
CA SER A 183 -12.82 -3.47 -9.24
C SER A 183 -13.52 -2.11 -9.14
N ILE A 184 -12.93 -1.16 -8.41
CA ILE A 184 -13.47 0.20 -8.20
C ILE A 184 -12.79 1.27 -9.07
N TYR A 185 -11.65 0.95 -9.67
CA TYR A 185 -10.86 1.86 -10.49
C TYR A 185 -10.42 1.19 -11.79
N ASP A 186 -10.58 1.91 -12.91
CA ASP A 186 -10.08 1.47 -14.23
C ASP A 186 -8.54 1.57 -14.28
N SER A 187 -7.90 0.64 -13.59
CA SER A 187 -6.46 0.60 -13.38
C SER A 187 -5.72 0.26 -14.67
N LYS A 188 -4.57 0.91 -14.89
CA LYS A 188 -3.66 0.56 -15.99
C LYS A 188 -2.70 -0.57 -15.63
N PHE A 189 -2.77 -1.05 -14.40
CA PHE A 189 -1.90 -2.05 -13.81
C PHE A 189 -2.75 -3.18 -13.25
N SER A 190 -2.13 -4.25 -12.78
CA SER A 190 -2.84 -5.37 -12.17
C SER A 190 -2.05 -5.96 -11.00
N PRO A 191 -2.66 -6.88 -10.22
CA PRO A 191 -1.93 -7.64 -9.19
C PRO A 191 -0.74 -8.45 -9.74
N GLU A 192 -0.76 -8.82 -11.03
CA GLU A 192 0.31 -9.54 -11.73
C GLU A 192 1.34 -8.62 -12.40
N ASP A 193 0.96 -7.39 -12.76
CA ASP A 193 1.85 -6.37 -13.29
C ASP A 193 1.65 -5.04 -12.56
N TYR A 194 2.48 -4.82 -11.53
CA TYR A 194 2.45 -3.57 -10.79
C TYR A 194 2.89 -2.36 -11.61
N GLY A 195 3.53 -2.54 -12.76
CA GLY A 195 4.19 -1.48 -13.51
C GLY A 195 5.57 -1.11 -12.96
N ASN A 196 5.98 0.14 -13.16
CA ASN A 196 7.31 0.62 -12.80
C ASN A 196 7.40 0.94 -11.30
N VAL A 197 7.69 -0.09 -10.51
CA VAL A 197 7.94 -0.03 -9.07
C VAL A 197 9.18 -0.85 -8.73
N THR A 198 10.02 -0.34 -7.84
CA THR A 198 11.08 -1.13 -7.20
C THR A 198 10.50 -1.88 -6.02
N VAL A 199 10.56 -3.21 -6.03
CA VAL A 199 10.15 -4.06 -4.90
C VAL A 199 11.39 -4.44 -4.10
N LYS A 200 11.33 -4.28 -2.77
CA LYS A 200 12.36 -4.75 -1.83
C LYS A 200 11.68 -5.63 -0.79
N THR A 201 12.14 -6.86 -0.63
CA THR A 201 11.52 -7.83 0.27
C THR A 201 12.53 -8.26 1.32
N GLN A 202 12.19 -8.09 2.60
CA GLN A 202 13.09 -8.43 3.71
C GLN A 202 13.50 -9.91 3.70
N TRP A 203 12.58 -10.82 3.34
CA TRP A 203 12.80 -12.27 3.33
C TRP A 203 13.25 -12.83 1.98
N GLU A 204 13.67 -12.00 1.02
CA GLU A 204 14.05 -12.42 -0.33
C GLU A 204 15.17 -13.47 -0.36
N ASN A 205 16.04 -13.48 0.65
CA ASN A 205 17.20 -14.38 0.76
C ASN A 205 17.19 -15.18 2.07
N TRP A 206 16.02 -15.39 2.68
CA TRP A 206 15.91 -16.10 3.96
C TRP A 206 15.89 -17.61 3.84
#